data_AF-A0A1D6GI29-F1
#
_entry.id   AF-A0A1D6GI29-F1
#
_cell.length_a   1.000
_cell.length_b   1.000
_cell.length_c   1.000
_cell.angle_alpha   90.00
_cell.angle_beta   90.00
_cell.angle_gamma   90.00
#
_symmetry.space_group_name_H-M   'P 1'
#
loop_
_entity.id
_entity.type
_entity.pdbx_description
1 polymer ?
#
loop_
_entity_poly.entity_id
_entity_poly.type
_entity_poly.pdbx_seq_one_letter_code
_entity_poly.pdbx_strand_id
1 'polypeptide(L)'
;MDVQQLHSLFDVAVQNNLTSLICHYITDVCLDENAVSSDPLLAFLLDEVVIKDWCKRAVNVLITEIGVIYRSGLETMRSRLSQLQKFATQLAGIYSILEVMVSSFNEAVSAHVNDLHQLIENTLKAKQHLEAMIWCIRHRFIQDICSRYTDHTSWSSDVIQRKAYAEERKWPGFSDKGSDINEANQTTLFIEQALQNLGIEQNYRDKEEDITITCLQNEQSSSMFCSTITTDHCSIDRYPFKNLREAVDVLFLHGASDMVIAKQAILLYYLFDRHWSRPDSEWRYLVDDFATTFGITNRTLLECLVFCLLDDHSSEALKEACSLLPKIFSKETHPKIAQVLLERQRPDMALLVLKCTGRDSFSATENFEKDGISSLSEAVTAVRVRIECGLLTEAFMYHRSYCSKVKEQHSANMTHTEDAFEGSWIYHVEMMMVEFCTICIERNLVDKMIDLPWDSEEEKHLHKSLFESAHEAPMDPIGSLLVVYYLRVNIVSLIFYFLKPD
;
A
#
# COMPACT_ATOMS: atom_id res chain seq x y z
N MET A 1 -5.83 -34.92 -37.76
CA MET A 1 -5.20 -33.70 -37.21
C MET A 1 -4.33 -34.19 -36.07
N ASP A 2 -3.02 -33.95 -36.10
CA ASP A 2 -2.13 -34.33 -35.00
C ASP A 2 -2.04 -33.17 -33.98
N VAL A 3 -1.80 -33.47 -32.70
CA VAL A 3 -1.67 -32.48 -31.61
C VAL A 3 -0.63 -31.42 -31.96
N GLN A 4 0.48 -31.83 -32.61
CA GLN A 4 1.52 -30.91 -33.07
C GLN A 4 1.05 -29.94 -34.16
N GLN A 5 0.16 -30.38 -35.06
CA GLN A 5 -0.39 -29.52 -36.11
C GLN A 5 -1.34 -28.48 -35.52
N LEU A 6 -2.13 -28.86 -34.50
CA LEU A 6 -3.00 -27.94 -33.79
C LEU A 6 -2.19 -26.89 -33.01
N HIS A 7 -1.15 -27.31 -32.29
CA HIS A 7 -0.25 -26.37 -31.59
C HIS A 7 0.46 -25.42 -32.55
N SER A 8 0.89 -25.91 -33.71
CA SER A 8 1.49 -25.06 -34.75
C SER A 8 0.50 -24.02 -35.29
N LEU A 9 -0.78 -24.39 -35.44
CA LEU A 9 -1.84 -23.47 -35.83
C LEU A 9 -2.06 -22.39 -34.77
N PHE A 10 -2.07 -22.78 -33.49
CA PHE A 10 -2.19 -21.84 -32.37
C PHE A 10 -1.00 -20.88 -32.29
N ASP A 11 0.23 -21.36 -32.50
CA ASP A 11 1.42 -20.51 -32.55
C ASP A 11 1.31 -19.46 -33.65
N VAL A 12 0.87 -19.85 -34.86
CA VAL A 12 0.64 -18.93 -35.97
C VAL A 12 -0.49 -17.94 -35.65
N ALA A 13 -1.56 -18.39 -35.02
CA ALA A 13 -2.68 -17.52 -34.64
C ALA A 13 -2.24 -16.44 -33.64
N VAL A 14 -1.51 -16.81 -32.57
CA VAL A 14 -0.97 -15.86 -31.59
C VAL A 14 0.03 -14.90 -32.22
N GLN A 15 0.91 -15.39 -33.10
CA GLN A 15 1.88 -14.53 -33.81
C GLN A 15 1.22 -13.47 -34.68
N ASN A 16 0.00 -13.72 -35.17
CA ASN A 16 -0.77 -12.80 -36.01
C ASN A 16 -1.89 -12.08 -35.24
N ASN A 17 -1.88 -12.15 -33.89
CA ASN A 17 -2.89 -11.52 -33.04
C ASN A 17 -4.34 -12.00 -33.32
N LEU A 18 -4.49 -13.27 -33.69
CA LEU A 18 -5.78 -13.94 -33.94
C LEU A 18 -6.18 -14.83 -32.76
N THR A 19 -6.03 -14.32 -31.53
CA THR A 19 -6.28 -15.08 -30.29
C THR A 19 -7.75 -15.47 -30.13
N SER A 20 -8.67 -14.71 -30.72
CA SER A 20 -10.11 -15.01 -30.76
C SER A 20 -10.41 -16.38 -31.39
N LEU A 21 -9.59 -16.84 -32.35
CA LEU A 21 -9.75 -18.16 -32.96
C LEU A 21 -9.57 -19.28 -31.92
N ILE A 22 -8.62 -19.09 -31.01
CA ILE A 22 -8.31 -20.06 -29.94
C ILE A 22 -9.38 -19.97 -28.84
N CYS A 23 -9.88 -18.76 -28.53
CA CYS A 23 -11.00 -18.59 -27.60
C CYS A 23 -12.30 -19.25 -28.13
N HIS A 24 -12.58 -19.15 -29.43
CA HIS A 24 -13.69 -19.88 -30.05
C HIS A 24 -13.47 -21.40 -30.01
N TYR A 25 -12.23 -21.87 -30.22
CA TYR A 25 -11.92 -23.28 -30.07
C TYR A 25 -12.20 -23.78 -28.63
N ILE A 26 -11.81 -23.02 -27.61
CA ILE A 26 -12.14 -23.37 -26.21
C ILE A 26 -13.65 -23.47 -26.02
N THR A 27 -14.39 -22.45 -26.44
CA THR A 27 -15.83 -22.34 -26.16
C THR A 27 -16.70 -23.28 -26.99
N ASP A 28 -16.39 -23.46 -28.27
CA ASP A 28 -17.21 -24.23 -29.20
C ASP A 28 -16.79 -25.70 -29.30
N VAL A 29 -15.54 -26.05 -28.94
CA VAL A 29 -15.00 -27.41 -29.09
C VAL A 29 -14.69 -28.05 -27.74
N CYS A 30 -14.01 -27.36 -26.84
CA CYS A 30 -13.61 -27.95 -25.56
C CYS A 30 -14.71 -27.95 -24.48
N LEU A 31 -15.66 -27.02 -24.56
CA LEU A 31 -16.77 -26.92 -23.59
C LEU A 31 -18.09 -27.53 -24.11
N ASP A 32 -18.10 -28.16 -25.28
CA ASP A 32 -19.30 -28.85 -25.77
C ASP A 32 -19.49 -30.18 -25.02
N GLU A 33 -20.42 -30.19 -24.06
CA GLU A 33 -20.79 -31.39 -23.29
C GLU A 33 -21.24 -32.58 -24.16
N ASN A 34 -21.61 -32.34 -25.41
CA ASN A 34 -22.05 -33.38 -26.36
C ASN A 34 -20.88 -33.92 -27.22
N ALA A 35 -19.72 -33.27 -27.21
CA ALA A 35 -18.56 -33.65 -27.99
C ALA A 35 -17.74 -34.71 -27.24
N VAL A 36 -18.15 -35.98 -27.34
CA VAL A 36 -17.41 -37.11 -26.74
C VAL A 36 -16.94 -38.07 -27.83
N SER A 37 -15.68 -38.50 -27.75
CA SER A 37 -15.10 -39.49 -28.66
C SER A 37 -14.56 -40.71 -27.90
N SER A 38 -14.71 -41.90 -28.49
CA SER A 38 -14.09 -43.13 -28.01
C SER A 38 -12.62 -43.31 -28.45
N ASP A 39 -12.15 -42.48 -29.39
CA ASP A 39 -10.73 -42.42 -29.78
C ASP A 39 -9.96 -41.56 -28.76
N PRO A 40 -8.96 -42.12 -28.04
CA PRO A 40 -8.20 -41.38 -27.05
C PRO A 40 -7.55 -40.09 -27.58
N LEU A 41 -7.13 -40.08 -28.85
CA LEU A 41 -6.49 -38.90 -29.44
C LEU A 41 -7.52 -37.80 -29.72
N LEU A 42 -8.69 -38.17 -30.22
CA LEU A 42 -9.77 -37.22 -30.46
C LEU A 42 -10.39 -36.74 -29.14
N ALA A 43 -10.52 -37.61 -28.14
CA ALA A 43 -10.95 -37.24 -26.79
C ALA A 43 -9.98 -36.23 -26.17
N PHE A 44 -8.66 -36.43 -26.33
CA PHE A 44 -7.66 -35.47 -25.88
C PHE A 44 -7.77 -34.13 -26.62
N LEU A 45 -7.97 -34.11 -27.96
CA LEU A 45 -8.15 -32.87 -28.71
C LEU A 45 -9.38 -32.05 -28.28
N LEU A 46 -10.43 -32.73 -27.81
CA LEU A 46 -11.63 -32.11 -27.25
C LEU A 46 -11.43 -31.66 -25.79
N ASP A 47 -10.32 -32.03 -25.16
CA ASP A 47 -10.01 -31.70 -23.77
C ASP A 47 -9.23 -30.36 -23.67
N GLU A 48 -9.61 -29.55 -22.69
CA GLU A 48 -8.96 -28.28 -22.34
C GLU A 48 -7.48 -28.42 -21.96
N VAL A 49 -7.05 -29.61 -21.52
CA VAL A 49 -5.65 -29.94 -21.20
C VAL A 49 -4.72 -29.67 -22.39
N VAL A 50 -5.19 -29.88 -23.62
CA VAL A 50 -4.40 -29.60 -24.85
C VAL A 50 -4.00 -28.13 -24.96
N ILE A 51 -4.91 -27.24 -24.59
CA ILE A 51 -4.68 -25.79 -24.64
C ILE A 51 -3.82 -25.37 -23.45
N LYS A 52 -4.06 -25.91 -22.25
CA LYS A 52 -3.22 -25.67 -21.06
C LYS A 52 -1.75 -26.00 -21.32
N ASP A 53 -1.48 -27.19 -21.88
CA ASP A 53 -0.13 -27.65 -22.20
C ASP A 53 0.54 -26.81 -23.28
N TRP A 54 -0.24 -26.37 -24.27
CA TRP A 54 0.24 -25.44 -25.29
C TRP A 54 0.57 -24.07 -24.69
N CYS A 55 -0.33 -23.47 -23.91
CA CYS A 55 -0.09 -22.18 -23.24
C CYS A 55 1.18 -22.25 -22.38
N LYS A 56 1.34 -23.30 -21.56
CA LYS A 56 2.53 -23.50 -20.72
C LYS A 56 3.82 -23.53 -21.56
N ARG A 57 3.80 -24.25 -22.68
CA ARG A 57 4.95 -24.30 -23.60
C ARG A 57 5.22 -22.96 -24.27
N ALA A 58 4.18 -22.30 -24.80
CA ALA A 58 4.29 -21.03 -25.51
C ALA A 58 4.87 -19.95 -24.59
N VAL A 59 4.36 -19.84 -23.36
CA VAL A 59 4.87 -18.90 -22.34
C VAL A 59 6.34 -19.19 -22.02
N ASN A 60 6.72 -20.45 -21.79
CA ASN A 60 8.10 -20.81 -21.49
C ASN A 60 9.08 -20.50 -22.64
N VAL A 61 8.66 -20.72 -23.89
CA VAL A 61 9.46 -20.36 -25.06
C VAL A 61 9.66 -18.84 -25.14
N LEU A 62 8.58 -18.07 -24.98
CA LEU A 62 8.66 -16.61 -25.00
C LEU A 62 9.55 -16.06 -23.89
N ILE A 63 9.38 -16.53 -22.65
CA ILE A 63 10.21 -16.14 -21.51
C ILE A 63 11.69 -16.46 -21.78
N THR A 64 11.98 -17.63 -22.32
CA THR A 64 13.36 -18.03 -22.65
C THR A 64 13.98 -17.11 -23.70
N GLU A 65 13.23 -16.79 -24.77
CA GLU A 65 13.70 -15.89 -25.83
C GLU A 65 13.90 -14.46 -25.34
N ILE A 66 12.98 -13.96 -24.50
CA ILE A 66 13.11 -12.65 -23.83
C ILE A 66 14.38 -12.64 -22.97
N GLY A 67 14.60 -13.68 -22.16
CA GLY A 67 15.79 -13.80 -21.31
C GLY A 67 17.10 -13.80 -22.10
N VAL A 68 17.14 -14.44 -23.27
CA VAL A 68 18.31 -14.39 -24.17
C VAL A 68 18.57 -12.97 -24.66
N ILE A 69 17.53 -12.22 -25.02
CA ILE A 69 17.67 -10.82 -25.44
C ILE A 69 18.16 -9.97 -24.25
N TYR A 70 17.65 -10.17 -23.04
CA TYR A 70 18.09 -9.44 -21.86
C TYR A 70 19.56 -9.70 -21.47
N ARG A 71 20.11 -10.88 -21.76
CA ARG A 71 21.54 -11.17 -21.51
C ARG A 71 22.48 -10.62 -22.58
N SER A 72 21.95 -10.12 -23.69
CA SER A 72 22.75 -9.68 -24.86
C SER A 72 23.22 -8.22 -24.83
N GLY A 73 22.93 -7.49 -23.75
CA GLY A 73 23.35 -6.10 -23.55
C GLY A 73 22.41 -5.05 -24.17
N LEU A 74 22.55 -3.78 -23.74
CA LEU A 74 21.63 -2.69 -24.07
C LEU A 74 21.46 -2.44 -25.58
N GLU A 75 22.56 -2.38 -26.34
CA GLU A 75 22.48 -2.07 -27.77
C GLU A 75 21.75 -3.17 -28.55
N THR A 76 21.95 -4.43 -28.18
CA THR A 76 21.22 -5.55 -28.76
C THR A 76 19.74 -5.50 -28.39
N MET A 77 19.39 -5.20 -27.13
CA MET A 77 17.99 -5.01 -26.71
C MET A 77 17.29 -3.92 -27.52
N ARG A 78 17.97 -2.78 -27.75
CA ARG A 78 17.44 -1.67 -28.54
C ARG A 78 17.21 -2.08 -30.00
N SER A 79 18.15 -2.81 -30.60
CA SER A 79 18.00 -3.30 -31.98
C SER A 79 16.81 -4.27 -32.13
N ARG A 80 16.43 -4.97 -31.06
CA ARG A 80 15.33 -5.96 -31.01
C ARG A 80 14.05 -5.42 -30.35
N LEU A 81 13.92 -4.10 -30.19
CA LEU A 81 12.76 -3.50 -29.51
C LEU A 81 11.42 -3.87 -30.18
N SER A 82 11.38 -3.91 -31.50
CA SER A 82 10.18 -4.33 -32.25
C SER A 82 9.83 -5.80 -32.02
N GLN A 83 10.83 -6.66 -31.79
CA GLN A 83 10.62 -8.06 -31.44
C GLN A 83 10.07 -8.19 -30.00
N LEU A 84 10.62 -7.43 -29.05
CA LEU A 84 10.13 -7.37 -27.67
C LEU A 84 8.67 -6.89 -27.61
N GLN A 85 8.31 -5.87 -28.41
CA GLN A 85 6.92 -5.42 -28.54
C GLN A 85 5.99 -6.52 -29.06
N LYS A 86 6.44 -7.33 -30.03
CA LYS A 86 5.67 -8.48 -30.50
C LYS A 86 5.50 -9.52 -29.40
N PHE A 87 6.54 -9.83 -28.63
CA PHE A 87 6.42 -10.75 -27.50
C PHE A 87 5.43 -10.24 -26.44
N ALA A 88 5.39 -8.94 -26.16
CA ALA A 88 4.39 -8.36 -25.25
C ALA A 88 2.96 -8.58 -25.76
N THR A 89 2.72 -8.36 -27.07
CA THR A 89 1.39 -8.63 -27.67
C THR A 89 1.02 -10.12 -27.63
N GLN A 90 2.00 -11.01 -27.80
CA GLN A 90 1.77 -12.46 -27.75
C GLN A 90 1.45 -12.92 -26.31
N LEU A 91 2.18 -12.43 -25.31
CA LEU A 91 1.87 -12.71 -23.90
C LEU A 91 0.50 -12.17 -23.49
N ALA A 92 0.12 -10.97 -23.95
CA ALA A 92 -1.23 -10.44 -23.74
C ALA A 92 -2.31 -11.32 -24.41
N GLY A 93 -2.03 -11.83 -25.62
CA GLY A 93 -2.88 -12.77 -26.32
C GLY A 93 -3.07 -14.09 -25.56
N ILE A 94 -1.97 -14.69 -25.08
CA ILE A 94 -2.04 -15.92 -24.28
C ILE A 94 -2.78 -15.69 -22.97
N TYR A 95 -2.56 -14.55 -22.30
CA TYR A 95 -3.34 -14.18 -21.11
C TYR A 95 -4.84 -14.16 -21.37
N SER A 96 -5.29 -13.52 -22.47
CA SER A 96 -6.72 -13.50 -22.81
C SER A 96 -7.32 -14.89 -23.03
N ILE A 97 -6.52 -15.83 -23.56
CA ILE A 97 -6.93 -17.23 -23.74
C ILE A 97 -7.07 -17.91 -22.38
N LEU A 98 -6.11 -17.69 -21.47
CA LEU A 98 -6.13 -18.25 -20.12
C LEU A 98 -7.30 -17.71 -19.27
N GLU A 99 -7.66 -16.44 -19.40
CA GLU A 99 -8.85 -15.87 -18.75
C GLU A 99 -10.14 -16.56 -19.23
N VAL A 100 -10.29 -16.75 -20.55
CA VAL A 100 -11.46 -17.47 -21.11
C VAL A 100 -11.51 -18.89 -20.55
N MET A 101 -10.37 -19.58 -20.47
CA MET A 101 -10.30 -20.89 -19.84
C MET A 101 -10.79 -20.84 -18.39
N VAL A 102 -10.21 -19.98 -17.53
CA VAL A 102 -10.63 -19.87 -16.11
C VAL A 102 -12.12 -19.57 -15.95
N SER A 103 -12.65 -18.63 -16.73
CA SER A 103 -14.07 -18.24 -16.66
C SER A 103 -15.05 -19.36 -17.06
N SER A 104 -14.53 -20.40 -17.74
CA SER A 104 -15.30 -21.50 -18.28
C SER A 104 -15.35 -22.72 -17.35
N PHE A 105 -14.56 -22.76 -16.29
CA PHE A 105 -14.59 -23.84 -15.30
C PHE A 105 -15.71 -23.64 -14.27
N ASN A 106 -16.54 -24.67 -14.07
CA ASN A 106 -17.34 -24.80 -12.85
C ASN A 106 -16.43 -25.25 -11.69
N GLU A 107 -16.70 -24.78 -10.47
CA GLU A 107 -15.90 -24.87 -9.21
C GLU A 107 -15.43 -26.28 -8.76
N ALA A 108 -15.60 -27.35 -9.55
CA ALA A 108 -15.48 -28.74 -9.14
C ALA A 108 -14.07 -29.36 -9.16
N VAL A 109 -13.01 -28.70 -9.69
CA VAL A 109 -11.65 -29.31 -9.79
C VAL A 109 -10.55 -28.38 -9.27
N SER A 110 -10.42 -28.30 -7.95
CA SER A 110 -9.48 -27.40 -7.24
C SER A 110 -8.01 -27.49 -7.70
N ALA A 111 -7.49 -28.67 -8.05
CA ALA A 111 -6.06 -28.81 -8.42
C ALA A 111 -5.73 -28.28 -9.83
N HIS A 112 -6.61 -28.50 -10.82
CA HIS A 112 -6.36 -28.04 -12.20
C HIS A 112 -6.52 -26.52 -12.34
N VAL A 113 -7.43 -25.96 -11.56
CA VAL A 113 -7.69 -24.52 -11.44
C VAL A 113 -6.49 -23.81 -10.80
N ASN A 114 -5.86 -24.39 -9.77
CA ASN A 114 -4.66 -23.83 -9.16
C ASN A 114 -3.47 -23.73 -10.14
N ASP A 115 -3.19 -24.79 -10.90
CA ASP A 115 -2.15 -24.76 -11.94
C ASP A 115 -2.41 -23.69 -13.01
N LEU A 116 -3.68 -23.44 -13.34
CA LEU A 116 -4.07 -22.48 -14.36
C LEU A 116 -3.96 -21.04 -13.84
N HIS A 117 -4.39 -20.79 -12.60
CA HIS A 117 -4.13 -19.53 -11.91
C HIS A 117 -2.64 -19.24 -11.82
N GLN A 118 -1.81 -20.27 -11.58
CA GLN A 118 -0.37 -20.10 -11.56
C GLN A 118 0.20 -19.69 -12.92
N LEU A 119 -0.28 -20.33 -14.00
CA LEU A 119 0.14 -19.97 -15.35
C LEU A 119 -0.30 -18.55 -15.73
N ILE A 120 -1.49 -18.12 -15.30
CA ILE A 120 -1.97 -16.74 -15.45
C ILE A 120 -1.06 -15.76 -14.74
N GLU A 121 -0.79 -16.01 -13.45
CA GLU A 121 0.07 -15.16 -12.62
C GLU A 121 1.46 -15.00 -13.26
N ASN A 122 2.03 -16.10 -13.72
CA ASN A 122 3.33 -16.09 -14.37
C ASN A 122 3.34 -15.34 -15.71
N THR A 123 2.29 -15.52 -16.51
CA THR A 123 2.12 -14.84 -17.80
C THR A 123 1.96 -13.33 -17.60
N LEU A 124 1.18 -12.91 -16.59
CA LEU A 124 0.98 -11.51 -16.25
C LEU A 124 2.26 -10.86 -15.74
N LYS A 125 3.00 -11.49 -14.82
CA LYS A 125 4.31 -11.01 -14.35
C LYS A 125 5.29 -10.81 -15.50
N ALA A 126 5.43 -11.81 -16.38
CA ALA A 126 6.31 -11.73 -17.53
C ALA A 126 5.90 -10.61 -18.51
N LYS A 127 4.60 -10.44 -18.76
CA LYS A 127 4.06 -9.36 -19.58
C LYS A 127 4.36 -7.99 -18.99
N GLN A 128 4.00 -7.77 -17.72
CA GLN A 128 4.18 -6.49 -17.03
C GLN A 128 5.67 -6.11 -16.93
N HIS A 129 6.53 -7.09 -16.61
CA HIS A 129 7.98 -6.91 -16.62
C HIS A 129 8.49 -6.52 -18.00
N LEU A 130 8.05 -7.20 -19.05
CA LEU A 130 8.44 -6.89 -20.43
C LEU A 130 8.00 -5.48 -20.86
N GLU A 131 6.79 -5.05 -20.51
CA GLU A 131 6.29 -3.70 -20.79
C GLU A 131 7.15 -2.63 -20.08
N ALA A 132 7.46 -2.83 -18.80
CA ALA A 132 8.36 -1.96 -18.04
C ALA A 132 9.79 -1.94 -18.62
N MET A 133 10.29 -3.11 -19.04
CA MET A 133 11.61 -3.25 -19.67
C MET A 133 11.69 -2.57 -21.03
N ILE A 134 10.65 -2.68 -21.88
CA ILE A 134 10.56 -1.98 -23.16
C ILE A 134 10.68 -0.47 -22.95
N TRP A 135 9.98 0.07 -21.94
CA TRP A 135 10.09 1.48 -21.56
C TRP A 135 11.52 1.83 -21.12
N CYS A 136 12.13 1.01 -20.26
CA CYS A 136 13.52 1.22 -19.81
C CYS A 136 14.53 1.19 -20.96
N ILE A 137 14.39 0.25 -21.90
CA ILE A 137 15.27 0.12 -23.07
C ILE A 137 15.13 1.34 -23.98
N ARG A 138 13.92 1.85 -24.18
CA ARG A 138 13.65 3.07 -24.97
C ARG A 138 14.42 4.27 -24.40
N HIS A 139 14.46 4.39 -23.07
CA HIS A 139 15.17 5.46 -22.35
C HIS A 139 16.57 5.08 -21.87
N ARG A 140 17.18 4.04 -22.46
CA ARG A 140 18.56 3.60 -22.16
C ARG A 140 18.84 3.40 -20.66
N PHE A 141 17.86 2.90 -19.91
CA PHE A 141 17.92 2.73 -18.46
C PHE A 141 18.32 3.99 -17.69
N ILE A 142 18.07 5.18 -18.25
CA ILE A 142 18.37 6.46 -17.60
C ILE A 142 19.88 6.57 -17.28
N GLN A 143 20.73 6.03 -18.18
CA GLN A 143 22.19 6.17 -18.08
C GLN A 143 22.65 7.59 -18.43
N ASP A 144 21.91 8.27 -19.30
CA ASP A 144 22.26 9.60 -19.83
C ASP A 144 21.75 10.75 -18.92
N ILE A 145 20.95 10.48 -17.90
CA ILE A 145 20.39 11.49 -16.98
C ILE A 145 21.14 11.46 -15.65
N CYS A 146 21.60 12.64 -15.21
CA CYS A 146 22.28 12.78 -13.93
C CYS A 146 21.29 12.67 -12.77
N SER A 147 21.62 11.79 -11.83
CA SER A 147 20.95 11.69 -10.53
C SER A 147 21.30 12.90 -9.64
N ARG A 148 20.45 13.19 -8.65
CA ARG A 148 20.83 14.09 -7.53
C ARG A 148 21.91 13.47 -6.63
N TYR A 149 22.08 12.15 -6.66
CA TYR A 149 23.09 11.41 -5.91
C TYR A 149 24.31 11.07 -6.78
N THR A 150 25.50 11.10 -6.19
CA THR A 150 26.76 10.76 -6.87
C THR A 150 26.92 9.26 -7.10
N ASP A 151 26.48 8.45 -6.15
CA ASP A 151 26.54 6.99 -6.19
C ASP A 151 25.42 6.36 -5.33
N HIS A 152 25.30 5.03 -5.41
CA HIS A 152 24.30 4.28 -4.64
C HIS A 152 24.51 4.42 -3.13
N THR A 153 25.76 4.50 -2.66
CA THR A 153 26.09 4.67 -1.24
C THR A 153 25.62 6.01 -0.67
N SER A 154 25.76 7.08 -1.44
CA SER A 154 25.24 8.41 -1.09
C SER A 154 23.72 8.40 -1.02
N TRP A 155 23.05 7.72 -1.96
CA TRP A 155 21.60 7.59 -1.94
C TRP A 155 21.11 6.78 -0.74
N SER A 156 21.72 5.62 -0.49
CA SER A 156 21.39 4.78 0.67
C SER A 156 21.60 5.52 1.99
N SER A 157 22.69 6.28 2.12
CA SER A 157 22.95 7.11 3.31
C SER A 157 21.89 8.19 3.51
N ASP A 158 21.44 8.85 2.45
CA ASP A 158 20.38 9.86 2.51
C ASP A 158 19.02 9.25 2.90
N VAL A 159 18.69 8.05 2.40
CA VAL A 159 17.48 7.31 2.80
C VAL A 159 17.53 6.92 4.28
N ILE A 160 18.66 6.42 4.77
CA ILE A 160 18.86 6.11 6.20
C ILE A 160 18.68 7.38 7.05
N GLN A 161 19.23 8.51 6.59
CA GLN A 161 19.09 9.78 7.29
C GLN A 161 17.63 10.27 7.33
N ARG A 162 16.88 10.16 6.22
CA ARG A 162 15.45 10.48 6.19
C ARG A 162 14.66 9.63 7.17
N LYS A 163 14.95 8.32 7.22
CA LYS A 163 14.33 7.39 8.17
C LYS A 163 14.60 7.79 9.61
N ALA A 164 15.87 8.05 9.96
CA ALA A 164 16.24 8.50 11.30
C ALA A 164 15.50 9.79 11.69
N TYR A 165 15.42 10.77 10.78
CA TYR A 165 14.65 11.99 11.02
C TYR A 165 13.15 11.76 11.16
N ALA A 166 12.57 10.82 10.41
CA ALA A 166 11.16 10.46 10.56
C ALA A 166 10.91 9.78 11.92
N GLU A 167 11.80 8.90 12.35
CA GLU A 167 11.76 8.23 13.67
C GLU A 167 11.89 9.23 14.83
N GLU A 168 12.82 10.19 14.74
CA GLU A 168 12.99 11.24 15.74
C GLU A 168 11.76 12.14 15.91
N ARG A 169 11.02 12.39 14.82
CA ARG A 169 9.82 13.25 14.81
C ARG A 169 8.53 12.48 15.09
N LYS A 170 8.59 11.15 15.05
CA LYS A 170 7.42 10.28 15.16
C LYS A 170 6.76 10.54 16.51
N TRP A 171 5.45 10.78 16.48
CA TRP A 171 4.68 10.83 17.71
C TRP A 171 4.71 9.44 18.38
N PRO A 172 4.68 9.35 19.71
CA PRO A 172 4.65 8.08 20.42
C PRO A 172 3.59 7.15 19.82
N GLY A 173 4.03 5.97 19.40
CA GLY A 173 3.15 4.96 18.83
C GLY A 173 2.33 4.29 19.93
N PHE A 174 1.06 4.01 19.65
CA PHE A 174 0.27 3.11 20.49
C PHE A 174 0.41 1.68 19.95
N SER A 175 0.65 0.74 20.86
CA SER A 175 0.64 -0.69 20.56
C SER A 175 -0.81 -1.15 20.52
N ASP A 176 -1.33 -1.45 19.33
CA ASP A 176 -2.53 -2.27 19.18
C ASP A 176 -2.20 -3.66 19.75
N LYS A 177 -2.43 -3.86 21.05
CA LYS A 177 -2.20 -5.15 21.72
C LYS A 177 -3.15 -6.27 21.26
N GLY A 178 -4.05 -5.98 20.31
CA GLY A 178 -5.09 -6.90 19.83
C GLY A 178 -4.94 -7.37 18.39
N SER A 179 -3.94 -6.92 17.63
CA SER A 179 -3.75 -7.35 16.24
C SER A 179 -2.30 -7.73 15.97
N ASP A 180 -1.99 -9.03 16.03
CA ASP A 180 -0.78 -9.63 15.44
C ASP A 180 -0.71 -9.44 13.90
N ILE A 181 -1.59 -8.63 13.31
CA ILE A 181 -1.75 -8.36 11.88
C ILE A 181 -1.14 -6.99 11.48
N ASN A 182 -0.83 -6.10 12.43
CA ASN A 182 -0.40 -4.72 12.14
C ASN A 182 1.13 -4.50 12.26
N GLU A 183 1.95 -5.41 11.75
CA GLU A 183 3.36 -5.09 11.43
C GLU A 183 3.48 -3.94 10.39
N ALA A 184 2.40 -3.63 9.67
CA ALA A 184 2.32 -2.55 8.69
C ALA A 184 2.49 -1.13 9.29
N ASN A 185 2.21 -0.93 10.59
CA ASN A 185 2.31 0.38 11.25
C ASN A 185 3.72 0.69 11.80
N GLN A 186 4.69 -0.19 11.60
CA GLN A 186 6.07 0.03 12.02
C GLN A 186 6.90 0.82 11.00
N THR A 187 6.46 0.89 9.73
CA THR A 187 7.21 1.59 8.66
C THR A 187 7.04 3.11 8.74
N THR A 188 8.17 3.83 8.76
CA THR A 188 8.16 5.29 8.94
C THR A 188 7.95 6.01 7.62
N LEU A 189 8.60 5.55 6.55
CA LEU A 189 8.50 6.18 5.23
C LEU A 189 7.31 5.62 4.42
N PHE A 190 6.81 6.39 3.44
CA PHE A 190 5.79 5.92 2.49
C PHE A 190 6.34 4.81 1.59
N ILE A 191 7.59 4.93 1.13
CA ILE A 191 8.21 3.92 0.28
C ILE A 191 8.37 2.56 0.98
N GLU A 192 8.69 2.56 2.28
CA GLU A 192 8.79 1.32 3.07
C GLU A 192 7.43 0.63 3.18
N GLN A 193 6.38 1.41 3.48
CA GLN A 193 5.02 0.90 3.55
C GLN A 193 4.55 0.35 2.20
N ALA A 194 4.85 1.05 1.11
CA ALA A 194 4.51 0.60 -0.24
C ALA A 194 5.19 -0.74 -0.59
N LEU A 195 6.48 -0.89 -0.25
CA LEU A 195 7.23 -2.12 -0.49
C LEU A 195 6.79 -3.28 0.41
N GLN A 196 6.41 -3.00 1.66
CA GLN A 196 5.85 -4.00 2.57
C GLN A 196 4.51 -4.53 2.05
N ASN A 197 3.64 -3.64 1.57
CA ASN A 197 2.33 -3.99 1.03
C ASN A 197 2.40 -4.85 -0.24
N LEU A 198 3.51 -4.82 -0.99
CA LEU A 198 3.71 -5.70 -2.15
C LEU A 198 3.90 -7.19 -1.76
N GLY A 199 4.03 -7.51 -0.48
CA GLY A 199 4.09 -8.90 0.01
C GLY A 199 5.33 -9.67 -0.46
N ILE A 200 6.41 -8.98 -0.83
CA ILE A 200 7.61 -9.60 -1.44
C ILE A 200 8.26 -10.63 -0.47
N GLU A 201 8.00 -10.56 0.83
CA GLU A 201 8.53 -11.47 1.86
C GLU A 201 7.82 -12.83 1.98
N GLN A 202 6.55 -12.97 1.60
CA GLN A 202 5.73 -14.13 2.00
C GLN A 202 5.70 -15.28 0.97
N ASN A 203 6.32 -15.11 -0.20
CA ASN A 203 6.30 -16.11 -1.27
C ASN A 203 7.38 -17.20 -1.11
N TYR A 204 7.52 -17.77 0.08
CA TYR A 204 8.36 -18.97 0.30
C TYR A 204 7.66 -20.28 -0.10
N ARG A 205 6.49 -20.21 -0.75
CA ARG A 205 5.56 -21.35 -0.80
C ARG A 205 5.49 -22.15 -2.08
N ASP A 206 6.20 -21.84 -3.16
CA ASP A 206 6.30 -22.78 -4.28
C ASP A 206 7.63 -22.69 -5.06
N LYS A 207 8.49 -23.70 -4.86
CA LYS A 207 9.81 -23.81 -5.52
C LYS A 207 9.75 -23.97 -7.04
N GLU A 208 8.59 -24.26 -7.62
CA GLU A 208 8.40 -24.33 -9.09
C GLU A 208 7.97 -22.98 -9.71
N GLU A 209 7.36 -22.07 -8.92
CA GLU A 209 6.93 -20.73 -9.37
C GLU A 209 8.12 -19.89 -9.83
N ASP A 210 9.18 -19.88 -9.02
CA ASP A 210 10.34 -19.01 -9.21
C ASP A 210 11.18 -19.40 -10.43
N ILE A 211 11.33 -20.68 -10.76
CA ILE A 211 12.35 -21.13 -11.72
C ILE A 211 12.09 -20.62 -13.15
N THR A 212 10.83 -20.46 -13.55
CA THR A 212 10.49 -20.06 -14.93
C THR A 212 10.75 -18.57 -15.17
N ILE A 213 10.36 -17.71 -14.24
CA ILE A 213 10.47 -16.25 -14.39
C ILE A 213 11.82 -15.71 -13.90
N THR A 214 12.47 -16.37 -12.95
CA THR A 214 13.82 -15.98 -12.46
C THR A 214 14.86 -15.92 -13.58
N CYS A 215 14.67 -16.65 -14.69
CA CYS A 215 15.59 -16.55 -15.82
C CYS A 215 15.59 -15.17 -16.53
N LEU A 216 14.59 -14.32 -16.24
CA LEU A 216 14.52 -12.93 -16.69
C LEU A 216 15.26 -11.97 -15.77
N GLN A 217 15.56 -12.36 -14.53
CA GLN A 217 16.30 -11.53 -13.57
C GLN A 217 17.76 -11.38 -13.99
N ASN A 218 18.35 -10.24 -13.66
CA ASN A 218 19.79 -10.07 -13.76
C ASN A 218 20.52 -10.90 -12.67
N GLU A 219 21.70 -11.46 -12.97
CA GLU A 219 22.45 -12.29 -12.02
C GLU A 219 22.84 -11.55 -10.73
N GLN A 220 22.83 -10.21 -10.75
CA GLN A 220 23.10 -9.35 -9.59
C GLN A 220 21.85 -9.01 -8.75
N SER A 221 20.64 -9.10 -9.32
CA SER A 221 19.38 -8.81 -8.60
C SER A 221 18.88 -9.99 -7.76
N SER A 222 19.37 -11.21 -8.05
CA SER A 222 19.05 -12.41 -7.27
C SER A 222 19.63 -12.39 -5.84
N SER A 223 20.72 -11.64 -5.61
CA SER A 223 21.40 -11.64 -4.32
C SER A 223 20.70 -10.83 -3.22
N MET A 224 19.79 -9.90 -3.57
CA MET A 224 19.08 -9.07 -2.58
C MET A 224 17.95 -9.82 -1.88
N PHE A 225 17.42 -10.89 -2.48
CA PHE A 225 16.32 -11.69 -1.93
C PHE A 225 16.75 -13.04 -1.38
N CYS A 226 17.99 -13.48 -1.65
CA CYS A 226 18.55 -14.73 -1.15
C CYS A 226 19.43 -14.59 0.10
N SER A 227 19.48 -13.45 0.80
CA SER A 227 20.21 -13.37 2.07
C SER A 227 19.48 -14.19 3.13
N THR A 228 19.98 -15.40 3.33
CA THR A 228 19.72 -16.31 4.45
C THR A 228 19.50 -15.56 5.76
N ILE A 229 18.31 -15.75 6.33
CA ILE A 229 18.01 -15.81 7.76
C ILE A 229 19.19 -15.43 8.66
N THR A 230 19.29 -14.13 8.96
CA THR A 230 19.72 -13.68 10.28
C THR A 230 18.56 -12.88 10.85
N THR A 231 17.90 -13.50 11.81
CA THR A 231 16.68 -13.11 12.54
C THR A 231 16.76 -11.79 13.31
N ASP A 232 17.56 -10.80 12.89
CA ASP A 232 17.69 -9.55 13.65
C ASP A 232 17.58 -8.23 12.87
N HIS A 233 17.53 -8.17 11.54
CA HIS A 233 17.33 -6.89 10.83
C HIS A 233 16.48 -7.03 9.55
N CYS A 234 15.19 -7.32 9.70
CA CYS A 234 14.23 -7.19 8.60
C CYS A 234 13.83 -5.71 8.48
N SER A 235 14.45 -4.93 7.57
CA SER A 235 13.87 -3.70 6.95
C SER A 235 14.87 -2.77 6.24
N ILE A 236 16.19 -2.91 6.40
CA ILE A 236 17.12 -1.80 6.08
C ILE A 236 17.60 -1.74 4.61
N ASP A 237 17.49 -2.82 3.82
CA ASP A 237 18.16 -2.88 2.50
C ASP A 237 17.25 -2.95 1.25
N ARG A 238 15.93 -2.73 1.36
CA ARG A 238 15.03 -2.85 0.18
C ARG A 238 15.01 -1.64 -0.74
N TYR A 239 15.38 -0.49 -0.22
CA TYR A 239 15.39 0.76 -0.96
C TYR A 239 16.55 1.62 -0.45
N PRO A 240 17.33 2.27 -1.33
CA PRO A 240 17.11 2.45 -2.76
C PRO A 240 17.60 1.29 -3.65
N PHE A 241 16.91 1.05 -4.76
CA PHE A 241 17.37 0.13 -5.80
C PHE A 241 18.67 0.64 -6.45
N LYS A 242 19.64 -0.23 -6.74
CA LYS A 242 20.95 0.18 -7.26
C LYS A 242 20.85 0.79 -8.65
N ASN A 243 19.96 0.25 -9.47
CA ASN A 243 19.71 0.76 -10.82
C ASN A 243 18.28 0.45 -11.28
N LEU A 244 17.87 1.08 -12.39
CA LEU A 244 16.52 0.93 -12.93
C LEU A 244 16.20 -0.51 -13.33
N ARG A 245 17.19 -1.29 -13.80
CA ARG A 245 16.98 -2.69 -14.16
C ARG A 245 16.61 -3.52 -12.94
N GLU A 246 17.35 -3.36 -11.85
CA GLU A 246 17.05 -4.02 -10.58
C GLU A 246 15.68 -3.60 -10.05
N ALA A 247 15.33 -2.31 -10.10
CA ALA A 247 14.00 -1.84 -9.70
C ALA A 247 12.87 -2.57 -10.47
N VAL A 248 13.01 -2.71 -11.79
CA VAL A 248 12.01 -3.40 -12.62
C VAL A 248 11.98 -4.91 -12.35
N ASP A 249 13.15 -5.55 -12.23
CA ASP A 249 13.23 -6.98 -11.92
C ASP A 249 12.58 -7.27 -10.55
N VAL A 250 12.86 -6.46 -9.54
CA VAL A 250 12.31 -6.62 -8.19
C VAL A 250 10.79 -6.39 -8.18
N LEU A 251 10.33 -5.27 -8.73
CA LEU A 251 8.92 -4.87 -8.63
C LEU A 251 8.00 -5.77 -9.47
N PHE A 252 8.40 -6.17 -10.68
CA PHE A 252 7.48 -6.81 -11.62
C PHE A 252 7.59 -8.34 -11.66
N LEU A 253 8.71 -8.93 -11.22
CA LEU A 253 8.86 -10.38 -11.15
C LEU A 253 8.45 -10.96 -9.80
N HIS A 254 8.41 -10.14 -8.74
CA HIS A 254 7.96 -10.54 -7.40
C HIS A 254 6.64 -9.88 -7.01
N GLY A 255 6.04 -10.34 -5.91
CA GLY A 255 4.70 -9.92 -5.46
C GLY A 255 3.60 -10.36 -6.41
N ALA A 256 2.34 -10.10 -6.07
CA ALA A 256 1.19 -10.48 -6.89
C ALA A 256 1.06 -9.63 -8.17
N SER A 257 0.54 -10.22 -9.25
CA SER A 257 0.43 -9.55 -10.56
C SER A 257 -0.71 -8.51 -10.64
N ASP A 258 -1.70 -8.60 -9.75
CA ASP A 258 -2.81 -7.65 -9.61
C ASP A 258 -2.38 -6.28 -9.09
N MET A 259 -1.25 -6.20 -8.37
CA MET A 259 -0.71 -4.96 -7.80
C MET A 259 0.04 -4.06 -8.80
N VAL A 260 -0.26 -4.15 -10.10
CA VAL A 260 0.48 -3.44 -11.17
C VAL A 260 0.52 -1.92 -10.98
N ILE A 261 -0.58 -1.32 -10.50
CA ILE A 261 -0.67 0.12 -10.25
C ILE A 261 0.28 0.52 -9.11
N ALA A 262 0.34 -0.28 -8.04
CA ALA A 262 1.25 -0.05 -6.93
C ALA A 262 2.72 -0.19 -7.37
N LYS A 263 3.03 -1.21 -8.17
CA LYS A 263 4.37 -1.43 -8.75
C LYS A 263 4.80 -0.24 -9.62
N GLN A 264 3.91 0.26 -10.48
CA GLN A 264 4.14 1.46 -11.29
C GLN A 264 4.33 2.72 -10.44
N ALA A 265 3.54 2.90 -9.37
CA ALA A 265 3.66 4.02 -8.45
C ALA A 265 5.00 4.00 -7.69
N ILE A 266 5.49 2.83 -7.28
CA ILE A 266 6.80 2.67 -6.63
C ILE A 266 7.94 2.96 -7.62
N LEU A 267 7.83 2.50 -8.87
CA LEU A 267 8.81 2.84 -9.90
C LEU A 267 8.81 4.35 -10.19
N LEU A 268 7.65 4.99 -10.18
CA LEU A 268 7.53 6.44 -10.33
C LEU A 268 8.12 7.19 -9.13
N TYR A 269 7.90 6.71 -7.91
CA TYR A 269 8.56 7.22 -6.70
C TYR A 269 10.09 7.16 -6.86
N TYR A 270 10.63 6.04 -7.34
CA TYR A 270 12.07 5.89 -7.62
C TYR A 270 12.58 6.93 -8.62
N LEU A 271 11.80 7.22 -9.68
CA LEU A 271 12.17 8.26 -10.66
C LEU A 271 12.17 9.66 -10.03
N PHE A 272 11.19 9.98 -9.19
CA PHE A 272 11.15 11.26 -8.48
C PHE A 272 12.30 11.39 -7.49
N ASP A 273 12.52 10.41 -6.63
CA ASP A 273 13.56 10.45 -5.61
C ASP A 273 14.96 10.64 -6.22
N ARG A 274 15.20 10.03 -7.39
CA ARG A 274 16.47 10.18 -8.10
C ARG A 274 16.70 11.57 -8.73
N HIS A 275 15.64 12.34 -9.03
CA HIS A 275 15.77 13.53 -9.88
C HIS A 275 15.07 14.80 -9.37
N TRP A 276 14.24 14.77 -8.32
CA TRP A 276 13.33 15.89 -8.02
C TRP A 276 14.03 17.25 -7.77
N SER A 277 15.27 17.25 -7.28
CA SER A 277 16.04 18.48 -7.07
C SER A 277 16.82 18.96 -8.30
N ARG A 278 16.74 18.22 -9.42
CA ARG A 278 17.34 18.59 -10.72
C ARG A 278 16.34 19.44 -11.52
N PRO A 279 16.82 20.31 -12.43
CA PRO A 279 15.93 21.11 -13.27
C PRO A 279 14.96 20.24 -14.10
N ASP A 280 13.68 20.64 -14.14
CA ASP A 280 12.63 19.93 -14.87
C ASP A 280 13.00 19.63 -16.33
N SER A 281 13.73 20.53 -16.99
CA SER A 281 14.18 20.35 -18.39
C SER A 281 15.03 19.10 -18.61
N GLU A 282 15.66 18.56 -17.56
CA GLU A 282 16.56 17.41 -17.66
C GLU A 282 15.87 16.06 -17.52
N TRP A 283 14.72 15.98 -16.86
CA TRP A 283 14.12 14.69 -16.48
C TRP A 283 12.59 14.65 -16.53
N ARG A 284 11.88 15.79 -16.53
CA ARG A 284 10.41 15.82 -16.47
C ARG A 284 9.75 15.08 -17.63
N TYR A 285 10.35 15.20 -18.83
CA TYR A 285 9.89 14.50 -20.04
C TYR A 285 9.85 12.97 -19.88
N LEU A 286 10.72 12.41 -19.04
CA LEU A 286 10.76 10.98 -18.74
C LEU A 286 9.52 10.55 -17.97
N VAL A 287 9.14 11.33 -16.96
CA VAL A 287 7.95 11.07 -16.15
C VAL A 287 6.67 11.27 -16.96
N ASP A 288 6.64 12.27 -17.84
CA ASP A 288 5.50 12.49 -18.74
C ASP A 288 5.36 11.35 -19.77
N ASP A 289 6.46 10.84 -20.32
CA ASP A 289 6.45 9.65 -21.19
C ASP A 289 6.06 8.37 -20.42
N PHE A 290 6.49 8.22 -19.17
CA PHE A 290 6.07 7.11 -18.31
C PHE A 290 4.56 7.16 -18.06
N ALA A 291 4.04 8.33 -17.68
CA ALA A 291 2.61 8.52 -17.41
C ALA A 291 1.75 8.26 -18.65
N THR A 292 2.18 8.72 -19.83
CA THR A 292 1.48 8.45 -21.09
C THR A 292 1.56 6.99 -21.52
N THR A 293 2.71 6.34 -21.32
CA THR A 293 2.91 4.91 -21.68
C THR A 293 2.03 3.99 -20.84
N PHE A 294 1.91 4.25 -19.54
CA PHE A 294 1.17 3.39 -18.61
C PHE A 294 -0.23 3.91 -18.25
N GLY A 295 -0.68 5.00 -18.88
CA GLY A 295 -2.01 5.56 -18.63
C GLY A 295 -2.20 6.15 -17.23
N ILE A 296 -1.13 6.63 -16.61
CA ILE A 296 -1.17 7.19 -15.26
C ILE A 296 -1.78 8.59 -15.31
N THR A 297 -2.78 8.83 -14.47
CA THR A 297 -3.44 10.14 -14.40
C THR A 297 -2.50 11.19 -13.79
N ASN A 298 -2.67 12.45 -14.20
CA ASN A 298 -1.91 13.57 -13.61
C ASN A 298 -2.10 13.67 -12.08
N ARG A 299 -3.26 13.25 -11.59
CA ARG A 299 -3.55 13.21 -10.17
C ARG A 299 -2.66 12.19 -9.44
N THR A 300 -2.64 10.94 -9.91
CA THR A 300 -1.78 9.87 -9.36
C THR A 300 -0.30 10.24 -9.44
N LEU A 301 0.09 10.91 -10.53
CA LEU A 301 1.44 11.44 -10.70
C LEU A 301 1.83 12.42 -9.57
N LEU A 302 0.95 13.38 -9.27
CA LEU A 302 1.15 14.35 -8.20
C LEU A 302 1.10 13.71 -6.81
N GLU A 303 0.22 12.73 -6.59
CA GLU A 303 0.17 11.96 -5.35
C GLU A 303 1.50 11.22 -5.08
N CYS A 304 2.05 10.55 -6.08
CA CYS A 304 3.36 9.87 -5.96
C CYS A 304 4.49 10.87 -5.66
N LEU A 305 4.48 12.04 -6.30
CA LEU A 305 5.45 13.10 -6.03
C LEU A 305 5.31 13.61 -4.59
N VAL A 306 4.09 13.83 -4.11
CA VAL A 306 3.85 14.26 -2.73
C VAL A 306 4.36 13.24 -1.72
N PHE A 307 4.16 11.93 -1.95
CA PHE A 307 4.74 10.89 -1.08
C PHE A 307 6.27 10.98 -1.03
N CYS A 308 6.93 11.15 -2.18
CA CYS A 308 8.38 11.32 -2.25
C CYS A 308 8.88 12.57 -1.51
N LEU A 309 8.17 13.70 -1.65
CA LEU A 309 8.53 14.96 -0.99
C LEU A 309 8.28 14.92 0.52
N LEU A 310 7.26 14.20 0.98
CA LEU A 310 6.97 14.04 2.41
C LEU A 310 7.97 13.11 3.10
N ASP A 311 8.48 12.10 2.40
CA ASP A 311 9.58 11.24 2.86
C ASP A 311 10.93 11.98 2.91
N ASP A 312 11.17 12.98 2.05
CA ASP A 312 12.39 13.79 2.07
C ASP A 312 12.42 14.72 3.29
N HIS A 313 13.52 14.74 4.04
CA HIS A 313 13.63 15.47 5.32
C HIS A 313 13.80 17.00 5.17
N SER A 314 14.02 17.53 3.96
CA SER A 314 14.33 18.94 3.69
C SER A 314 13.15 19.90 3.86
N SER A 315 13.43 21.18 4.15
CA SER A 315 12.38 22.19 4.31
C SER A 315 11.74 22.59 2.98
N GLU A 316 12.51 22.48 1.91
CA GLU A 316 12.16 22.76 0.52
C GLU A 316 11.14 21.74 0.02
N ALA A 317 11.38 20.44 0.26
CA ALA A 317 10.45 19.39 -0.10
C ALA A 317 9.09 19.55 0.60
N LEU A 318 9.10 19.95 1.88
CA LEU A 318 7.87 20.22 2.63
C LEU A 318 7.08 21.40 2.04
N LYS A 319 7.75 22.49 1.65
CA LYS A 319 7.09 23.64 1.01
C LYS A 319 6.48 23.26 -0.32
N GLU A 320 7.19 22.49 -1.15
CA GLU A 320 6.71 22.02 -2.43
C GLU A 320 5.51 21.08 -2.25
N ALA A 321 5.59 20.10 -1.35
CA ALA A 321 4.48 19.20 -1.02
C ALA A 321 3.23 19.98 -0.58
N CYS A 322 3.38 20.97 0.30
CA CYS A 322 2.28 21.84 0.74
C CYS A 322 1.64 22.64 -0.40
N SER A 323 2.40 23.00 -1.43
CA SER A 323 1.88 23.70 -2.62
C SER A 323 1.09 22.78 -3.56
N LEU A 324 1.43 21.50 -3.60
CA LEU A 324 0.83 20.49 -4.47
C LEU A 324 -0.40 19.83 -3.85
N LEU A 325 -0.43 19.70 -2.52
CA LEU A 325 -1.51 19.07 -1.75
C LEU A 325 -2.92 19.54 -2.15
N PRO A 326 -3.22 20.85 -2.31
CA PRO A 326 -4.54 21.31 -2.73
C PRO A 326 -5.03 20.76 -4.08
N LYS A 327 -4.11 20.33 -4.96
CA LYS A 327 -4.43 19.78 -6.27
C LYS A 327 -4.80 18.30 -6.24
N ILE A 328 -4.47 17.60 -5.15
CA ILE A 328 -4.68 16.15 -4.99
C ILE A 328 -5.72 15.79 -3.93
N PHE A 329 -6.33 16.78 -3.28
CA PHE A 329 -7.31 16.52 -2.23
C PHE A 329 -8.54 15.77 -2.74
N SER A 330 -8.90 14.70 -2.02
CA SER A 330 -10.13 13.94 -2.22
C SER A 330 -10.46 13.08 -1.00
N LYS A 331 -11.61 12.42 -1.05
CA LYS A 331 -11.97 11.34 -0.11
C LYS A 331 -10.94 10.20 -0.05
N GLU A 332 -10.28 9.90 -1.17
CA GLU A 332 -9.32 8.79 -1.32
C GLU A 332 -7.89 9.15 -0.93
N THR A 333 -7.64 10.38 -0.44
CA THR A 333 -6.28 10.80 -0.08
C THR A 333 -5.76 9.99 1.12
N HIS A 334 -4.50 9.54 1.02
CA HIS A 334 -3.91 8.59 1.97
C HIS A 334 -3.80 9.18 3.40
N PRO A 335 -4.27 8.47 4.44
CA PRO A 335 -4.33 8.98 5.83
C PRO A 335 -2.97 9.41 6.41
N LYS A 336 -1.91 8.64 6.12
CA LYS A 336 -0.54 8.91 6.57
C LYS A 336 -0.04 10.30 6.16
N ILE A 337 -0.61 10.95 5.13
CA ILE A 337 -0.26 12.34 4.77
C ILE A 337 -0.51 13.28 5.96
N ALA A 338 -1.66 13.18 6.63
CA ALA A 338 -1.98 14.05 7.76
C ALA A 338 -1.03 13.80 8.94
N GLN A 339 -0.69 12.53 9.19
CA GLN A 339 0.28 12.14 10.22
C GLN A 339 1.67 12.72 9.93
N VAL A 340 2.20 12.53 8.72
CA VAL A 340 3.54 13.03 8.37
C VAL A 340 3.58 14.56 8.39
N LEU A 341 2.53 15.25 7.95
CA LEU A 341 2.44 16.71 8.06
C LEU A 341 2.46 17.18 9.52
N LEU A 342 1.79 16.46 10.41
CA LEU A 342 1.81 16.73 11.85
C LEU A 342 3.23 16.55 12.43
N GLU A 343 3.89 15.43 12.11
CA GLU A 343 5.29 15.14 12.50
C GLU A 343 6.28 16.19 11.94
N ARG A 344 5.94 16.80 10.79
CA ARG A 344 6.70 17.90 10.16
C ARG A 344 6.36 19.28 10.70
N GLN A 345 5.60 19.37 11.80
CA GLN A 345 5.17 20.62 12.43
C GLN A 345 4.33 21.51 11.49
N ARG A 346 3.50 20.91 10.64
CA ARG A 346 2.53 21.58 9.75
C ARG A 346 1.09 21.13 10.04
N PRO A 347 0.57 21.40 11.25
CA PRO A 347 -0.78 20.97 11.64
C PRO A 347 -1.87 21.68 10.83
N ASP A 348 -1.60 22.90 10.35
CA ASP A 348 -2.49 23.68 9.47
C ASP A 348 -2.84 22.92 8.18
N MET A 349 -1.82 22.37 7.51
CA MET A 349 -1.99 21.60 6.28
C MET A 349 -2.55 20.21 6.57
N ALA A 350 -2.16 19.58 7.68
CA ALA A 350 -2.74 18.32 8.11
C ALA A 350 -4.26 18.44 8.34
N LEU A 351 -4.71 19.54 8.95
CA LEU A 351 -6.14 19.79 9.16
C LEU A 351 -6.89 19.95 7.84
N LEU A 352 -6.31 20.63 6.86
CA LEU A 352 -6.92 20.75 5.53
C LEU A 352 -7.08 19.39 4.85
N VAL A 353 -6.08 18.50 4.96
CA VAL A 353 -6.17 17.11 4.45
C VAL A 353 -7.32 16.35 5.11
N LEU A 354 -7.45 16.44 6.44
CA LEU A 354 -8.54 15.80 7.18
C LEU A 354 -9.93 16.34 6.78
N LYS A 355 -10.03 17.65 6.55
CA LYS A 355 -11.25 18.30 6.07
C LYS A 355 -11.66 17.82 4.68
N CYS A 356 -10.70 17.78 3.75
CA CYS A 356 -10.98 17.41 2.36
C CYS A 356 -11.23 15.90 2.16
N THR A 357 -10.70 15.05 3.03
CA THR A 357 -10.95 13.59 2.99
C THR A 357 -12.34 13.20 3.48
N GLY A 358 -13.13 14.14 4.03
CA GLY A 358 -14.40 13.82 4.69
C GLY A 358 -14.24 13.13 6.03
N ARG A 359 -13.00 12.87 6.47
CA ARG A 359 -12.66 12.32 7.79
C ARG A 359 -12.87 13.33 8.93
N ASP A 360 -13.27 14.55 8.58
CA ASP A 360 -13.76 15.61 9.47
C ASP A 360 -15.28 15.55 9.71
N SER A 361 -16.02 14.63 9.06
CA SER A 361 -17.49 14.63 9.19
C SER A 361 -17.93 14.13 10.58
N PHE A 362 -18.53 15.05 11.34
CA PHE A 362 -19.33 14.78 12.54
C PHE A 362 -20.63 14.00 12.25
N SER A 363 -20.85 13.59 10.99
CA SER A 363 -22.14 13.04 10.57
C SER A 363 -22.21 11.53 10.82
N ALA A 364 -23.35 11.09 11.33
CA ALA A 364 -23.67 9.69 11.65
C ALA A 364 -24.15 8.88 10.42
N THR A 365 -23.94 9.38 9.19
CA THR A 365 -24.65 8.87 7.98
C THR A 365 -23.76 8.22 6.93
N GLU A 366 -22.45 8.15 7.12
CA GLU A 366 -21.62 7.29 6.28
C GLU A 366 -21.66 5.87 6.86
N ASN A 367 -22.42 5.00 6.19
CA ASN A 367 -22.44 3.57 6.46
C ASN A 367 -21.00 3.06 6.41
N PHE A 368 -20.57 2.45 7.52
CA PHE A 368 -19.36 1.66 7.57
C PHE A 368 -19.44 0.60 6.47
N GLU A 369 -18.65 0.75 5.41
CA GLU A 369 -18.33 -0.41 4.57
C GLU A 369 -17.68 -1.47 5.46
N LYS A 370 -17.81 -2.73 5.05
CA LYS A 370 -17.62 -3.95 5.87
C LYS A 370 -16.26 -4.11 6.59
N ASP A 371 -15.31 -3.19 6.38
CA ASP A 371 -14.00 -3.07 7.06
C ASP A 371 -13.94 -1.89 8.05
N GLY A 372 -15.11 -1.40 8.47
CA GLY A 372 -15.35 -0.09 9.08
C GLY A 372 -14.93 0.09 10.54
N ILE A 373 -13.64 0.15 10.78
CA ILE A 373 -13.05 0.97 11.84
C ILE A 373 -12.21 2.02 11.12
N SER A 374 -12.55 3.32 11.21
CA SER A 374 -11.53 4.35 10.99
C SER A 374 -10.43 4.04 12.01
N SER A 375 -9.28 3.57 11.53
CA SER A 375 -8.26 2.97 12.40
C SER A 375 -8.02 3.90 13.59
N LEU A 376 -7.92 3.34 14.80
CA LEU A 376 -7.68 4.13 16.03
C LEU A 376 -6.56 5.15 15.81
N SER A 377 -5.55 4.77 15.03
CA SER A 377 -4.46 5.61 14.52
C SER A 377 -4.89 6.90 13.82
N GLU A 378 -5.83 6.80 12.89
CA GLU A 378 -6.34 7.95 12.17
C GLU A 378 -7.15 8.87 13.08
N ALA A 379 -7.95 8.30 13.98
CA ALA A 379 -8.74 9.06 14.95
C ALA A 379 -7.84 9.83 15.92
N VAL A 380 -6.81 9.16 16.45
CA VAL A 380 -5.77 9.77 17.30
C VAL A 380 -5.03 10.87 16.54
N THR A 381 -4.62 10.63 15.29
CA THR A 381 -3.99 11.66 14.44
C THR A 381 -4.90 12.87 14.26
N ALA A 382 -6.19 12.65 14.04
CA ALA A 382 -7.15 13.71 13.85
C ALA A 382 -7.38 14.56 15.12
N VAL A 383 -7.34 13.95 16.30
CA VAL A 383 -7.33 14.66 17.59
C VAL A 383 -6.03 15.47 17.75
N ARG A 384 -4.87 14.82 17.55
CA ARG A 384 -3.56 15.47 17.63
C ARG A 384 -3.48 16.72 16.75
N VAL A 385 -3.87 16.61 15.48
CA VAL A 385 -3.89 17.73 14.53
C VAL A 385 -4.74 18.90 15.03
N ARG A 386 -5.93 18.64 15.57
CA ARG A 386 -6.83 19.71 16.05
C ARG A 386 -6.32 20.40 17.29
N ILE A 387 -5.75 19.65 18.24
CA ILE A 387 -5.14 20.24 19.45
C ILE A 387 -3.94 21.10 19.07
N GLU A 388 -3.07 20.62 18.16
CA GLU A 388 -1.92 21.39 17.63
C GLU A 388 -2.34 22.64 16.85
N CYS A 389 -3.51 22.62 16.20
CA CYS A 389 -4.10 23.82 15.60
C CYS A 389 -4.74 24.80 16.62
N GLY A 390 -4.73 24.47 17.91
CA GLY A 390 -5.39 25.26 18.96
C GLY A 390 -6.93 25.14 18.96
N LEU A 391 -7.48 24.14 18.28
CA LEU A 391 -8.92 23.92 18.12
C LEU A 391 -9.44 22.89 19.14
N LEU A 392 -9.24 23.17 20.43
CA LEU A 392 -9.54 22.24 21.52
C LEU A 392 -11.03 21.79 21.53
N THR A 393 -11.95 22.72 21.27
CA THR A 393 -13.39 22.39 21.19
C THR A 393 -13.71 21.50 19.99
N GLU A 394 -13.08 21.72 18.83
CA GLU A 394 -13.28 20.84 17.67
C GLU A 394 -12.69 19.45 17.93
N ALA A 395 -11.53 19.38 18.59
CA ALA A 395 -10.92 18.11 19.02
C ALA A 395 -11.86 17.34 19.95
N PHE A 396 -12.46 18.02 20.93
CA PHE A 396 -13.44 17.43 21.85
C PHE A 396 -14.70 16.92 21.14
N MET A 397 -15.26 17.73 20.23
CA MET A 397 -16.44 17.32 19.45
C MET A 397 -16.15 16.10 18.58
N TYR A 398 -14.95 16.03 17.99
CA TYR A 398 -14.51 14.88 17.20
C TYR A 398 -14.34 13.64 18.07
N HIS A 399 -13.64 13.76 19.21
CA HIS A 399 -13.49 12.70 20.20
C HIS A 399 -14.85 12.11 20.59
N ARG A 400 -15.79 12.97 21.00
CA ARG A 400 -17.12 12.56 21.42
C ARG A 400 -17.88 11.85 20.29
N SER A 401 -17.83 12.39 19.07
CA SER A 401 -18.47 11.75 17.91
C SER A 401 -17.87 10.38 17.61
N TYR A 402 -16.55 10.22 17.73
CA TYR A 402 -15.88 8.94 17.53
C TYR A 402 -16.29 7.93 18.61
N CYS A 403 -16.18 8.30 19.89
CA CYS A 403 -16.55 7.44 21.01
C CYS A 403 -18.03 7.02 20.98
N SER A 404 -18.95 7.93 20.61
CA SER A 404 -20.36 7.58 20.40
C SER A 404 -20.55 6.56 19.28
N LYS A 405 -19.87 6.72 18.14
CA LYS A 405 -19.95 5.78 17.01
C LYS A 405 -19.43 4.40 17.37
N VAL A 406 -18.28 4.30 18.05
CA VAL A 406 -17.70 3.01 18.48
C VAL A 406 -18.63 2.30 19.49
N LYS A 407 -19.24 3.06 20.42
CA LYS A 407 -20.26 2.54 21.36
C LYS A 407 -21.52 2.04 20.63
N GLU A 408 -22.02 2.78 19.65
CA GLU A 408 -23.19 2.38 18.83
C GLU A 408 -22.93 1.12 18.02
N GLN A 409 -21.76 0.99 17.38
CA GLN A 409 -21.39 -0.21 16.62
C GLN A 409 -21.30 -1.45 17.52
N HIS A 410 -20.73 -1.31 18.72
CA HIS A 410 -20.72 -2.40 19.69
C HIS A 410 -22.15 -2.85 20.04
N SER A 411 -23.06 -1.89 20.26
CA SER A 411 -24.46 -2.21 20.56
C SER A 411 -25.19 -2.92 19.42
N ALA A 412 -24.83 -2.64 18.16
CA ALA A 412 -25.36 -3.31 16.98
C ALA A 412 -24.75 -4.71 16.74
N ASN A 413 -23.49 -4.91 17.13
CA ASN A 413 -22.81 -6.20 17.00
C ASN A 413 -23.23 -7.20 18.09
N MET A 414 -23.64 -6.74 19.28
CA MET A 414 -24.16 -7.62 20.35
C MET A 414 -25.43 -8.39 19.97
N THR A 415 -26.11 -8.02 18.87
CA THR A 415 -27.22 -8.81 18.29
C THR A 415 -26.76 -10.03 17.47
N HIS A 416 -25.48 -10.14 17.13
CA HIS A 416 -24.90 -11.25 16.37
C HIS A 416 -23.54 -11.64 16.96
N THR A 417 -23.49 -12.80 17.62
CA THR A 417 -22.31 -13.44 18.27
C THR A 417 -21.82 -12.83 19.59
N GLU A 418 -22.08 -13.56 20.67
CA GLU A 418 -21.33 -13.50 21.93
C GLU A 418 -19.92 -14.07 21.69
N ASP A 419 -18.92 -13.54 22.38
CA ASP A 419 -17.51 -13.98 22.44
C ASP A 419 -16.52 -13.39 21.41
N ALA A 420 -15.98 -12.19 21.74
CA ALA A 420 -14.54 -11.85 21.72
C ALA A 420 -14.25 -10.32 21.85
N PHE A 421 -15.26 -9.45 21.66
CA PHE A 421 -15.04 -8.02 21.41
C PHE A 421 -15.48 -7.03 22.52
N GLU A 422 -15.90 -7.49 23.70
CA GLU A 422 -16.32 -6.60 24.81
C GLU A 422 -15.23 -5.59 25.25
N GLY A 423 -13.95 -5.91 25.03
CA GLY A 423 -12.82 -5.04 25.37
C GLY A 423 -12.41 -4.02 24.30
N SER A 424 -12.97 -4.09 23.09
CA SER A 424 -12.48 -3.29 21.95
C SER A 424 -12.91 -1.81 22.07
N TRP A 425 -14.17 -1.53 22.36
CA TRP A 425 -14.62 -0.13 22.42
C TRP A 425 -14.05 0.63 23.64
N ILE A 426 -13.90 -0.06 24.79
CA ILE A 426 -13.31 0.51 26.00
C ILE A 426 -11.85 0.89 25.72
N TYR A 427 -11.11 0.03 25.03
CA TYR A 427 -9.74 0.30 24.61
C TYR A 427 -9.67 1.54 23.69
N HIS A 428 -10.57 1.68 22.72
CA HIS A 428 -10.61 2.87 21.85
C HIS A 428 -10.86 4.16 22.66
N VAL A 429 -11.80 4.14 23.61
CA VAL A 429 -12.10 5.30 24.48
C VAL A 429 -10.92 5.62 25.39
N GLU A 430 -10.32 4.61 26.04
CA GLU A 430 -9.15 4.79 26.90
C GLU A 430 -8.00 5.42 26.11
N MET A 431 -7.67 4.86 24.94
CA MET A 431 -6.56 5.35 24.12
C MET A 431 -6.79 6.77 23.61
N MET A 432 -8.00 7.09 23.14
CA MET A 432 -8.36 8.44 22.71
C MET A 432 -8.26 9.45 23.86
N MET A 433 -8.70 9.08 25.06
CA MET A 433 -8.64 9.95 26.24
C MET A 433 -7.20 10.16 26.73
N VAL A 434 -6.40 9.10 26.80
CA VAL A 434 -4.99 9.19 27.21
C VAL A 434 -4.24 10.11 26.27
N GLU A 435 -4.39 9.94 24.95
CA GLU A 435 -3.76 10.80 23.95
C GLU A 435 -4.22 12.25 24.08
N PHE A 436 -5.53 12.49 24.21
CA PHE A 436 -6.08 13.84 24.40
C PHE A 436 -5.47 14.52 25.63
N CYS A 437 -5.36 13.80 26.75
CA CYS A 437 -4.78 14.31 28.00
C CYS A 437 -3.31 14.61 27.84
N THR A 438 -2.51 13.67 27.31
CA THR A 438 -1.07 13.82 27.13
C THR A 438 -0.74 15.06 26.33
N ILE A 439 -1.39 15.27 25.18
CA ILE A 439 -1.13 16.43 24.32
C ILE A 439 -1.55 17.73 25.03
N CYS A 440 -2.70 17.74 25.71
CA CYS A 440 -3.16 18.92 26.45
C CYS A 440 -2.21 19.27 27.60
N ILE A 441 -1.63 18.27 28.26
CA ILE A 441 -0.62 18.45 29.31
C ILE A 441 0.66 19.05 28.73
N GLU A 442 1.22 18.44 27.69
CA GLU A 442 2.43 18.92 27.01
C GLU A 442 2.29 20.35 26.48
N ARG A 443 1.08 20.73 26.03
CA ARG A 443 0.77 22.06 25.50
C ARG A 443 0.25 23.05 26.54
N ASN A 444 0.20 22.69 27.83
CA ASN A 444 -0.32 23.53 28.91
C ASN A 444 -1.77 24.02 28.69
N LEU A 445 -2.64 23.14 28.18
CA LEU A 445 -4.07 23.39 27.91
C LEU A 445 -5.00 22.70 28.92
N VAL A 446 -4.45 22.22 30.04
CA VAL A 446 -5.14 21.42 31.05
C VAL A 446 -6.31 22.19 31.70
N ASP A 447 -6.15 23.50 31.90
CA ASP A 447 -7.19 24.39 32.44
C ASP A 447 -8.46 24.34 31.59
N LYS A 448 -8.31 24.50 30.27
CA LYS A 448 -9.41 24.47 29.31
C LYS A 448 -9.94 23.06 29.05
N MET A 449 -9.08 22.05 29.15
CA MET A 449 -9.48 20.65 29.01
C MET A 449 -10.42 20.22 30.13
N ILE A 450 -10.12 20.60 31.38
CA ILE A 450 -10.93 20.29 32.56
C ILE A 450 -12.33 20.96 32.48
N ASP A 451 -12.45 22.08 31.78
CA ASP A 451 -13.72 22.78 31.58
C ASP A 451 -14.68 22.06 30.60
N LEU A 452 -14.21 21.06 29.85
CA LEU A 452 -15.03 20.36 28.86
C LEU A 452 -16.03 19.40 29.51
N PRO A 453 -17.22 19.18 28.90
CA PRO A 453 -18.28 18.35 29.48
C PRO A 453 -18.06 16.86 29.20
N TRP A 454 -17.09 16.26 29.91
CA TRP A 454 -16.75 14.83 29.86
C TRP A 454 -17.86 13.94 30.42
N ASP A 455 -18.00 12.71 29.89
CA ASP A 455 -18.88 11.70 30.47
C ASP A 455 -18.21 10.92 31.62
N SER A 456 -18.99 10.19 32.42
CA SER A 456 -18.46 9.49 33.60
C SER A 456 -17.44 8.38 33.29
N GLU A 457 -17.42 7.85 32.06
CA GLU A 457 -16.42 6.87 31.65
C GLU A 457 -15.13 7.57 31.20
N GLU A 458 -15.25 8.62 30.41
CA GLU A 458 -14.15 9.50 29.99
C GLU A 458 -13.45 10.13 31.21
N GLU A 459 -14.22 10.61 32.20
CA GLU A 459 -13.70 11.21 33.43
C GLU A 459 -12.80 10.26 34.24
N LYS A 460 -13.05 8.94 34.22
CA LYS A 460 -12.19 7.95 34.90
C LYS A 460 -10.80 7.91 34.27
N HIS A 461 -10.74 7.91 32.95
CA HIS A 461 -9.48 7.89 32.20
C HIS A 461 -8.76 9.23 32.32
N LEU A 462 -9.48 10.35 32.23
CA LEU A 462 -8.95 11.70 32.48
C LEU A 462 -8.29 11.78 33.87
N HIS A 463 -9.00 11.30 34.90
CA HIS A 463 -8.49 11.30 36.26
C HIS A 463 -7.21 10.46 36.39
N LYS A 464 -7.23 9.24 35.84
CA LYS A 464 -6.06 8.35 35.84
C LYS A 464 -4.85 9.02 35.19
N SER A 465 -5.01 9.59 33.99
CA SER A 465 -3.92 10.27 33.28
C SER A 465 -3.38 11.48 34.04
N LEU A 466 -4.25 12.35 34.57
CA LEU A 466 -3.81 13.51 35.35
C LEU A 466 -3.09 13.09 36.64
N PHE A 467 -3.55 12.02 37.29
CA PHE A 467 -2.92 11.47 38.49
C PHE A 467 -1.53 10.89 38.19
N GLU A 468 -1.40 10.11 37.12
CA GLU A 468 -0.13 9.54 36.66
C GLU A 468 0.87 10.66 36.33
N SER A 469 0.47 11.68 35.55
CA SER A 469 1.35 12.81 35.22
C SER A 469 1.74 13.65 36.44
N ALA A 470 0.82 13.87 37.39
CA ALA A 470 1.14 14.57 38.63
C ALA A 470 2.10 13.77 39.54
N HIS A 471 2.07 12.44 39.47
CA HIS A 471 3.00 11.58 40.19
C HIS A 471 4.42 11.64 39.59
N GLU A 472 4.53 11.70 38.26
CA GLU A 472 5.80 11.80 37.56
C GLU A 472 6.47 13.17 37.70
N ALA A 473 5.68 14.26 37.71
CA ALA A 473 6.17 15.63 37.78
C ALA A 473 5.46 16.46 38.89
N PRO A 474 5.74 16.20 40.19
CA PRO A 474 5.01 16.80 41.32
C PRO A 474 5.22 18.32 41.49
N MET A 475 6.20 18.92 40.82
CA MET A 475 6.48 20.36 40.86
C MET A 475 5.77 21.15 39.75
N ASP A 476 5.08 20.47 38.85
CA ASP A 476 4.37 21.08 37.72
C ASP A 476 2.98 21.59 38.18
N PRO A 477 2.47 22.75 37.69
CA PRO A 477 1.09 23.19 37.90
C PRO A 477 0.01 22.13 37.64
N ILE A 478 0.29 21.06 36.90
CA ILE A 478 -0.60 19.89 36.73
C ILE A 478 -1.09 19.33 38.06
N GLY A 479 -0.21 19.19 39.07
CA GLY A 479 -0.62 18.68 40.39
C GLY A 479 -1.60 19.60 41.11
N SER A 480 -1.49 20.92 40.90
CA SER A 480 -2.44 21.90 41.43
C SER A 480 -3.77 21.86 40.66
N LEU A 481 -3.73 21.66 39.34
CA LEU A 481 -4.92 21.54 38.50
C LEU A 481 -5.70 20.25 38.77
N LEU A 482 -5.03 19.14 39.10
CA LEU A 482 -5.66 17.93 39.59
C LEU A 482 -6.48 18.20 40.87
N VAL A 483 -5.91 18.93 41.83
CA VAL A 483 -6.62 19.32 43.06
C VAL A 483 -7.82 20.22 42.76
N VAL A 484 -7.69 21.16 41.81
CA VAL A 484 -8.80 22.03 41.38
C VAL A 484 -9.92 21.23 40.71
N TYR A 485 -9.58 20.27 39.84
CA TYR A 485 -10.54 19.34 39.24
C TYR A 485 -11.32 18.58 40.31
N TYR A 486 -10.60 18.01 41.27
CA TYR A 486 -11.18 17.29 42.40
C TYR A 486 -12.12 18.15 43.24
N LEU A 487 -11.76 19.40 43.52
CA LEU A 487 -12.61 20.33 44.24
C LEU A 487 -13.86 20.66 43.43
N ARG A 488 -13.76 20.86 42.11
CA ARG A 488 -14.91 21.19 41.26
C ARG A 488 -15.92 20.04 41.16
N VAL A 489 -15.46 18.83 40.88
CA VAL A 489 -16.32 17.64 40.74
C VAL A 489 -16.96 17.26 42.08
N ASN A 490 -16.22 17.34 43.19
CA ASN A 490 -16.76 17.05 44.52
C ASN A 490 -17.62 18.18 45.08
N ILE A 491 -17.34 19.45 44.81
CA ILE A 491 -18.19 20.57 45.26
C ILE A 491 -19.56 20.51 44.57
N VAL A 492 -19.64 20.16 43.28
CA VAL A 492 -20.93 19.95 42.61
C VAL A 492 -21.71 18.78 43.24
N SER A 493 -21.02 17.69 43.58
CA SER A 493 -21.62 16.54 44.28
C SER A 493 -22.07 16.89 45.71
N LEU A 494 -21.30 17.70 46.44
CA LEU A 494 -21.64 18.21 47.78
C LEU A 494 -22.80 19.20 47.74
N ILE A 495 -22.83 20.12 46.76
CA ILE A 495 -23.93 21.09 46.59
C ILE A 495 -25.23 20.36 46.25
N PHE A 496 -25.20 19.31 45.42
CA PHE A 496 -26.37 18.46 45.15
C PHE A 496 -26.82 17.64 46.36
N TYR A 497 -25.89 17.19 47.21
CA TYR A 497 -26.22 16.50 48.46
C TYR A 497 -26.88 17.43 49.49
N PHE A 498 -26.51 18.72 49.50
CA PHE A 498 -27.09 19.73 50.39
C PHE A 498 -28.35 20.43 49.85
N LEU A 499 -28.71 20.22 48.57
CA LEU A 499 -29.90 20.81 47.93
C LEU A 499 -31.06 19.83 47.72
N LYS A 500 -30.99 18.58 48.21
CA LYS A 500 -32.19 17.76 48.37
C LYS A 500 -33.04 18.37 49.50
N PRO A 501 -34.26 18.87 49.23
CA PRO A 501 -35.21 19.13 50.30
C PRO A 501 -35.72 17.78 50.83
N ASP A 502 -35.73 17.63 52.15
CA ASP A 502 -36.46 16.57 52.84
C ASP A 502 -37.97 16.59 52.51
#